data_AF-A0A1Q9C014-F1
#
_entry.id   AF-A0A1Q9C014-F1
#
_cell.length_a   1.000
_cell.length_b   1.000
_cell.length_c   1.000
_cell.angle_alpha   90.00
_cell.angle_beta   90.00
_cell.angle_gamma   90.00
#
_symmetry.space_group_name_H-M   'P 1'
#
loop_
_entity.id
_entity.type
_entity.pdbx_description
1 polymer ?
#
loop_
_entity_poly.entity_id
_entity_poly.type
_entity_poly.pdbx_seq_one_letter_code
_entity_poly.pdbx_strand_id
1 'polypeptide(L)'
;TIEAVMSTTITTTIKIARKVLDPSNHLLYDVYKPLGRCVAVVDDKVDEHYGAEIDQYFAAHNIELTKLVFSGNEVDKGIEDVERILVAMKKYSLGRHEPLLVVGGGVIADIAGFATSLYSRNTPYLMLCTSIVSGIDAGPSPRVCCNGYDYKNLYGSYHPPVLTITDRGFWKTLHPGWLRHGVAEIIKMAVMKDLSLFELLERHGVRAVQTKFGTEGDSVDDPEFQDVCDLIVGKAMEGYVRSEYGNLWETHQCRPHAYGHTWCPGYELPAGMLHGQAVGTCMGFGAYLSFVEGWVSEEEMHRILKVISDCELSLYHPVMDDDQMVWKTQLAIVEKRGGNLCAPIPKPLGFSGYLNDLSEEMLGRRMHEYKDLVAKYPRAGRGVEEHCVDVGLEDPQAKKLQKKAEADAGLAKLANAKLDLLRELRDEGLLTEQQFEQKQQLH
;
A
#
# COMPACT_ATOMS: atom_id res chain seq x y z
N THR A 1 -12.62 16.40 -42.62
CA THR A 1 -11.85 16.00 -41.41
C THR A 1 -11.55 14.52 -41.53
N ILE A 2 -10.32 14.08 -41.27
CA ILE A 2 -9.98 12.65 -41.17
C ILE A 2 -9.90 12.35 -39.67
N GLU A 3 -10.74 11.45 -39.19
CA GLU A 3 -10.83 11.03 -37.79
C GLU A 3 -10.59 9.52 -37.71
N ALA A 4 -9.86 9.09 -36.68
CA ALA A 4 -9.68 7.70 -36.33
C ALA A 4 -9.94 7.54 -34.82
N VAL A 5 -10.68 6.50 -34.45
CA VAL A 5 -11.05 6.19 -33.06
C VAL A 5 -10.48 4.82 -32.69
N MET A 6 -9.92 4.70 -31.50
CA MET A 6 -9.45 3.44 -30.91
C MET A 6 -10.14 3.25 -29.56
N SER A 7 -10.63 2.02 -29.32
CA SER A 7 -11.17 1.60 -28.02
C SER A 7 -10.36 0.41 -27.50
N THR A 8 -10.12 0.38 -26.19
CA THR A 8 -9.47 -0.75 -25.51
C THR A 8 -10.43 -1.31 -24.46
N THR A 9 -10.50 -2.63 -24.35
CA THR A 9 -11.22 -3.33 -23.26
C THR A 9 -10.19 -4.12 -22.47
N ILE A 10 -10.15 -3.91 -21.16
CA ILE A 10 -9.28 -4.64 -20.24
C ILE A 10 -10.18 -5.47 -19.34
N THR A 11 -9.89 -6.77 -19.25
CA THR A 11 -10.60 -7.70 -18.37
C THR A 11 -9.64 -8.21 -17.32
N THR A 12 -10.08 -8.17 -16.07
CA THR A 12 -9.39 -8.77 -14.93
C THR A 12 -10.37 -9.60 -14.13
N THR A 13 -9.87 -10.71 -13.59
CA THR A 13 -10.65 -11.60 -12.73
C THR A 13 -10.14 -11.50 -11.31
N ILE A 14 -11.04 -11.44 -10.33
CA ILE A 14 -10.66 -11.41 -8.92
C ILE A 14 -11.38 -12.59 -8.24
N LYS A 15 -10.64 -13.39 -7.47
CA LYS A 15 -11.15 -14.58 -6.80
C LYS A 15 -10.73 -14.59 -5.34
N ILE A 16 -11.67 -14.95 -4.47
CA ILE A 16 -11.36 -15.47 -3.14
C ILE A 16 -11.32 -16.99 -3.27
N ALA A 17 -10.22 -17.58 -2.83
CA ALA A 17 -9.99 -19.02 -2.89
C ALA A 17 -9.38 -19.49 -1.57
N ARG A 18 -9.36 -20.80 -1.34
CA ARG A 18 -8.71 -21.42 -0.18
C ARG A 18 -7.73 -22.48 -0.66
N LYS A 19 -6.61 -22.62 0.05
CA LYS A 19 -5.58 -23.62 -0.21
C LYS A 19 -5.07 -23.57 -1.66
N VAL A 20 -4.69 -22.38 -2.13
CA VAL A 20 -4.27 -22.16 -3.52
C VAL A 20 -3.00 -22.95 -3.90
N LEU A 21 -2.17 -23.28 -2.90
CA LEU A 21 -0.96 -24.11 -3.07
C LEU A 21 -1.22 -25.61 -2.85
N ASP A 22 -2.47 -26.05 -2.64
CA ASP A 22 -2.82 -27.47 -2.67
C ASP A 22 -2.85 -27.96 -4.13
N PRO A 23 -2.16 -29.05 -4.51
CA PRO A 23 -2.13 -29.55 -5.89
C PRO A 23 -3.52 -29.90 -6.49
N SER A 24 -4.55 -30.05 -5.67
CA SER A 24 -5.94 -30.21 -6.16
C SER A 24 -6.59 -28.88 -6.59
N ASN A 25 -6.03 -27.73 -6.20
CA ASN A 25 -6.49 -26.42 -6.61
C ASN A 25 -5.86 -26.03 -7.94
N HIS A 26 -6.65 -25.96 -9.00
CA HIS A 26 -6.13 -25.76 -10.35
C HIS A 26 -5.99 -24.30 -10.79
N LEU A 27 -6.22 -23.31 -9.90
CA LEU A 27 -6.22 -21.90 -10.31
C LEU A 27 -4.89 -21.43 -10.93
N LEU A 28 -3.75 -21.81 -10.35
CA LEU A 28 -2.43 -21.51 -10.92
C LEU A 28 -2.08 -22.50 -12.05
N TYR A 29 -2.40 -23.78 -11.87
CA TYR A 29 -2.20 -24.83 -12.87
C TYR A 29 -2.80 -24.46 -14.23
N ASP A 30 -4.06 -24.02 -14.28
CA ASP A 30 -4.77 -23.72 -15.52
C ASP A 30 -4.09 -22.61 -16.33
N VAL A 31 -3.39 -21.69 -15.64
CA VAL A 31 -2.65 -20.58 -16.27
C VAL A 31 -1.27 -21.02 -16.75
N TYR A 32 -0.52 -21.77 -15.93
CA TYR A 32 0.89 -22.07 -16.20
C TYR A 32 1.11 -23.40 -16.93
N LYS A 33 0.15 -24.33 -16.91
CA LYS A 33 0.30 -25.62 -17.60
C LYS A 33 0.55 -25.48 -19.11
N PRO A 34 -0.18 -24.62 -19.86
CA PRO A 34 0.07 -24.45 -21.29
C PRO A 34 1.46 -23.85 -21.61
N LEU A 35 2.05 -23.12 -20.66
CA LEU A 35 3.36 -22.49 -20.79
C LEU A 35 4.50 -23.47 -20.46
N GLY A 36 4.22 -24.51 -19.67
CA GLY A 36 5.19 -25.49 -19.18
C GLY A 36 6.14 -24.96 -18.10
N ARG A 37 6.05 -23.66 -17.78
CA ARG A 37 6.89 -22.98 -16.80
C ARG A 37 6.14 -21.82 -16.13
N CYS A 38 6.70 -21.33 -15.04
CA CYS A 38 6.28 -20.14 -14.31
C CYS A 38 7.53 -19.35 -13.86
N VAL A 39 7.57 -18.06 -14.13
CA VAL A 39 8.48 -17.13 -13.45
C VAL A 39 7.68 -16.38 -12.40
N ALA A 40 8.14 -16.42 -11.16
CA ALA A 40 7.47 -15.81 -10.03
C ALA A 40 8.35 -14.76 -9.35
N VAL A 41 7.81 -13.58 -9.06
CA VAL A 41 8.37 -12.66 -8.06
C VAL A 41 7.72 -12.98 -6.72
N VAL A 42 8.52 -13.31 -5.72
CA VAL A 42 8.06 -13.76 -4.40
C VAL A 42 8.64 -12.86 -3.33
N ASP A 43 7.79 -12.38 -2.42
CA ASP A 43 8.21 -11.70 -1.19
C ASP A 43 9.14 -12.62 -0.36
N ASP A 44 10.22 -12.08 0.20
CA ASP A 44 11.21 -12.83 0.96
C ASP A 44 10.64 -13.49 2.23
N LYS A 45 9.71 -12.85 2.95
CA LYS A 45 9.05 -13.45 4.13
C LYS A 45 8.05 -14.52 3.70
N VAL A 46 7.42 -14.34 2.52
CA VAL A 46 6.56 -15.38 1.94
C VAL A 46 7.39 -16.58 1.50
N ASP A 47 8.56 -16.40 0.89
CA ASP A 47 9.43 -17.52 0.50
C ASP A 47 9.94 -18.28 1.74
N GLU A 48 10.25 -17.57 2.83
CA GLU A 48 10.61 -18.20 4.11
C GLU A 48 9.49 -19.10 4.66
N HIS A 49 8.24 -18.65 4.59
CA HIS A 49 7.11 -19.37 5.17
C HIS A 49 6.42 -20.38 4.25
N TYR A 50 6.39 -20.11 2.94
CA TYR A 50 5.58 -20.82 1.94
C TYR A 50 6.38 -21.22 0.70
N GLY A 51 7.69 -20.91 0.63
CA GLY A 51 8.52 -21.19 -0.53
C GLY A 51 8.56 -22.67 -0.88
N ALA A 52 8.56 -23.55 0.13
CA ALA A 52 8.54 -24.99 -0.05
C ALA A 52 7.19 -25.48 -0.61
N GLU A 53 6.07 -24.95 -0.13
CA GLU A 53 4.73 -25.25 -0.64
C GLU A 53 4.55 -24.77 -2.09
N ILE A 54 5.09 -23.60 -2.42
CA ILE A 54 5.12 -23.09 -3.81
C ILE A 54 5.92 -24.08 -4.69
N ASP A 55 7.12 -24.47 -4.27
CA ASP A 55 7.97 -25.41 -5.02
C ASP A 55 7.25 -26.76 -5.22
N GLN A 56 6.62 -27.29 -4.17
CA GLN A 56 5.88 -28.54 -4.21
C GLN A 56 4.66 -28.48 -5.14
N TYR A 57 3.91 -27.38 -5.13
CA TYR A 57 2.75 -27.19 -6.00
C TYR A 57 3.15 -27.28 -7.48
N PHE A 58 4.16 -26.50 -7.89
CA PHE A 58 4.62 -26.49 -9.28
C PHE A 58 5.28 -27.82 -9.69
N ALA A 59 6.04 -28.46 -8.78
CA ALA A 59 6.61 -29.78 -9.01
C ALA A 59 5.53 -30.86 -9.21
N ALA A 60 4.48 -30.88 -8.39
CA ALA A 60 3.38 -31.83 -8.51
C ALA A 60 2.65 -31.75 -9.86
N HIS A 61 2.63 -30.56 -10.47
CA HIS A 61 2.03 -30.32 -11.78
C HIS A 61 2.99 -30.46 -12.97
N ASN A 62 4.27 -30.76 -12.71
CA ASN A 62 5.35 -30.79 -13.71
C ASN A 62 5.43 -29.48 -14.50
N ILE A 63 5.49 -28.35 -13.79
CA ILE A 63 5.67 -27.01 -14.34
C ILE A 63 7.00 -26.47 -13.78
N GLU A 64 7.91 -26.04 -14.67
CA GLU A 64 9.21 -25.49 -14.23
C GLU A 64 9.01 -24.15 -13.53
N LEU A 65 9.44 -24.03 -12.27
CA LEU A 65 9.34 -22.78 -11.52
C LEU A 65 10.70 -22.06 -11.42
N THR A 66 10.71 -20.78 -11.75
CA THR A 66 11.79 -19.84 -11.42
C THR A 66 11.29 -18.84 -10.38
N LYS A 67 11.77 -18.93 -9.13
CA LYS A 67 11.48 -17.94 -8.08
C LYS A 67 12.51 -16.80 -8.09
N LEU A 68 12.02 -15.57 -8.15
CA LEU A 68 12.77 -14.33 -8.03
C LEU A 68 12.39 -13.68 -6.69
N VAL A 69 13.24 -13.85 -5.69
CA VAL A 69 12.92 -13.42 -4.31
C VAL A 69 13.34 -11.97 -4.09
N PHE A 70 12.42 -11.14 -3.61
CA PHE A 70 12.61 -9.72 -3.33
C PHE A 70 11.99 -9.33 -1.98
N SER A 71 12.56 -8.31 -1.33
CA SER A 71 12.00 -7.76 -0.09
C SER A 71 10.76 -6.92 -0.38
N GLY A 72 9.67 -7.16 0.36
CA GLY A 72 8.42 -6.38 0.28
C GLY A 72 8.30 -5.29 1.35
N ASN A 73 9.39 -4.68 1.78
CA ASN A 73 9.37 -3.58 2.74
C ASN A 73 9.22 -2.22 2.04
N GLU A 74 8.56 -1.24 2.67
CA GLU A 74 8.36 0.11 2.08
C GLU A 74 9.69 0.81 1.72
N VAL A 75 10.75 0.47 2.45
CA VAL A 75 12.11 0.93 2.23
C VAL A 75 12.77 0.41 0.94
N ASP A 76 12.25 -0.68 0.39
CA ASP A 76 12.68 -1.36 -0.84
C ASP A 76 11.64 -1.14 -1.96
N LYS A 77 10.89 -0.04 -1.85
CA LYS A 77 9.88 0.40 -2.83
C LYS A 77 10.43 1.52 -3.71
N GLY A 78 11.71 1.45 -4.12
CA GLY A 78 12.36 2.45 -4.98
C GLY A 78 12.28 2.14 -6.48
N ILE A 79 12.69 3.08 -7.33
CA ILE A 79 12.80 2.83 -8.78
C ILE A 79 13.89 1.80 -9.09
N GLU A 80 14.95 1.76 -8.29
CA GLU A 80 16.04 0.79 -8.40
C GLU A 80 15.55 -0.64 -8.16
N ASP A 81 14.56 -0.84 -7.28
CA ASP A 81 13.97 -2.14 -7.02
C ASP A 81 13.12 -2.64 -8.20
N VAL A 82 12.38 -1.72 -8.84
CA VAL A 82 11.66 -1.99 -10.10
C VAL A 82 12.65 -2.37 -11.21
N GLU A 83 13.76 -1.64 -11.35
CA GLU A 83 14.81 -1.95 -12.32
C GLU A 83 15.44 -3.34 -12.09
N ARG A 84 15.69 -3.72 -10.84
CA ARG A 84 16.20 -5.06 -10.50
C ARG A 84 15.22 -6.16 -10.93
N ILE A 85 13.92 -5.95 -10.73
CA ILE A 85 12.88 -6.89 -11.19
C ILE A 85 12.88 -6.97 -12.73
N LEU A 86 12.93 -5.84 -13.44
CA LEU A 86 13.00 -5.80 -14.90
C LEU A 86 14.21 -6.58 -15.46
N VAL A 87 15.39 -6.37 -14.87
CA VAL A 87 16.62 -7.07 -15.24
C VAL A 87 16.50 -8.58 -14.96
N ALA A 88 15.90 -8.96 -13.84
CA ALA A 88 15.65 -10.37 -13.52
C ALA A 88 14.68 -11.02 -14.52
N MET A 89 13.55 -10.37 -14.83
CA MET A 89 12.59 -10.83 -15.86
C MET A 89 13.30 -11.05 -17.20
N LYS A 90 14.17 -10.12 -17.60
CA LYS A 90 14.96 -10.23 -18.84
C LYS A 90 15.95 -11.40 -18.79
N LYS A 91 16.66 -11.57 -17.68
CA LYS A 91 17.65 -12.64 -17.46
C LYS A 91 17.02 -14.02 -17.63
N TYR A 92 15.81 -14.22 -17.12
CA TYR A 92 15.08 -15.49 -17.22
C TYR A 92 14.19 -15.60 -18.46
N SER A 93 14.37 -14.67 -19.41
CA SER A 93 13.71 -14.65 -20.72
C SER A 93 12.18 -14.70 -20.64
N LEU A 94 11.58 -13.99 -19.67
CA LEU A 94 10.12 -13.88 -19.57
C LEU A 94 9.54 -13.41 -20.91
N GLY A 95 8.57 -14.17 -21.43
CA GLY A 95 7.88 -13.85 -22.67
C GLY A 95 6.92 -12.66 -22.53
N ARG A 96 6.69 -11.90 -23.60
CA ARG A 96 5.74 -10.75 -23.59
C ARG A 96 4.29 -11.13 -23.28
N HIS A 97 3.95 -12.40 -23.51
CA HIS A 97 2.60 -12.96 -23.33
C HIS A 97 2.51 -13.83 -22.08
N GLU A 98 3.63 -14.05 -21.39
CA GLU A 98 3.73 -14.93 -20.23
C GLU A 98 3.36 -14.13 -18.97
N PRO A 99 2.29 -14.51 -18.25
CA PRO A 99 1.93 -13.80 -17.03
C PRO A 99 2.97 -14.04 -15.93
N LEU A 100 3.64 -12.99 -15.46
CA LEU A 100 4.48 -13.09 -14.27
C LEU A 100 3.62 -13.47 -13.06
N LEU A 101 4.02 -14.46 -12.25
CA LEU A 101 3.35 -14.70 -10.97
C LEU A 101 3.92 -13.74 -9.93
N VAL A 102 3.09 -12.91 -9.32
CA VAL A 102 3.47 -12.02 -8.23
C VAL A 102 2.87 -12.55 -6.94
N VAL A 103 3.72 -12.90 -5.96
CA VAL A 103 3.30 -13.48 -4.68
C VAL A 103 3.81 -12.61 -3.54
N GLY A 104 2.91 -11.89 -2.86
CA GLY A 104 3.34 -10.99 -1.80
C GLY A 104 2.27 -10.06 -1.25
N GLY A 105 2.72 -9.14 -0.40
CA GLY A 105 1.93 -8.03 0.12
C GLY A 105 1.84 -6.84 -0.83
N GLY A 106 1.37 -5.70 -0.33
CA GLY A 106 1.12 -4.49 -1.13
C GLY A 106 2.37 -3.93 -1.83
N VAL A 107 3.55 -3.95 -1.17
CA VAL A 107 4.80 -3.45 -1.77
C VAL A 107 5.20 -4.29 -2.98
N ILE A 108 5.19 -5.62 -2.85
CA ILE A 108 5.51 -6.52 -3.96
C ILE A 108 4.49 -6.40 -5.10
N ALA A 109 3.19 -6.25 -4.78
CA ALA A 109 2.16 -5.99 -5.77
C ALA A 109 2.48 -4.72 -6.58
N ASP A 110 2.87 -3.64 -5.90
CA ASP A 110 3.22 -2.36 -6.50
C ASP A 110 4.47 -2.44 -7.38
N ILE A 111 5.61 -2.89 -6.85
CA ILE A 111 6.88 -2.83 -7.60
C ILE A 111 6.97 -3.88 -8.71
N ALA A 112 6.44 -5.10 -8.48
CA ALA A 112 6.42 -6.14 -9.51
C ALA A 112 5.37 -5.84 -10.57
N GLY A 113 4.19 -5.36 -10.15
CA GLY A 113 3.16 -4.86 -11.07
C GLY A 113 3.69 -3.72 -11.93
N PHE A 114 4.41 -2.76 -11.35
CA PHE A 114 5.01 -1.65 -12.11
C PHE A 114 6.13 -2.13 -13.05
N ALA A 115 6.97 -3.06 -12.62
CA ALA A 115 7.93 -3.70 -13.52
C ALA A 115 7.24 -4.37 -14.71
N THR A 116 6.11 -5.04 -14.51
CA THR A 116 5.38 -5.69 -15.62
C THR A 116 4.72 -4.70 -16.57
N SER A 117 4.31 -3.52 -16.10
CA SER A 117 3.78 -2.47 -16.98
C SER A 117 4.86 -1.86 -17.87
N LEU A 118 6.11 -1.81 -17.39
CA LEU A 118 7.25 -1.32 -18.14
C LEU A 118 7.87 -2.40 -19.06
N TYR A 119 7.91 -3.66 -18.61
CA TYR A 119 8.56 -4.73 -19.34
C TYR A 119 7.90 -4.97 -20.69
N SER A 120 8.67 -4.81 -21.77
CA SER A 120 8.17 -4.88 -23.14
C SER A 120 6.93 -4.00 -23.42
N ARG A 121 6.80 -2.88 -22.69
CA ARG A 121 5.72 -1.87 -22.73
C ARG A 121 4.36 -2.28 -22.16
N ASN A 122 4.14 -3.57 -21.90
CA ASN A 122 2.97 -4.12 -21.21
C ASN A 122 3.09 -5.65 -21.15
N THR A 123 3.34 -6.23 -19.98
CA THR A 123 3.39 -7.69 -19.78
C THR A 123 2.33 -8.10 -18.74
N PRO A 124 1.54 -9.16 -18.99
CA PRO A 124 0.53 -9.60 -18.03
C PRO A 124 1.17 -10.11 -16.73
N TYR A 125 0.40 -10.09 -15.64
CA TYR A 125 0.79 -10.71 -14.39
C TYR A 125 -0.43 -11.24 -13.62
N LEU A 126 -0.18 -12.27 -12.81
CA LEU A 126 -1.09 -12.83 -11.82
C LEU A 126 -0.70 -12.30 -10.45
N MET A 127 -1.68 -11.92 -9.64
CA MET A 127 -1.46 -11.50 -8.26
C MET A 127 -1.97 -12.56 -7.30
N LEU A 128 -1.07 -13.18 -6.53
CA LEU A 128 -1.40 -14.04 -5.40
C LEU A 128 -1.16 -13.26 -4.10
N CYS A 129 -2.25 -12.85 -3.46
CA CYS A 129 -2.24 -11.94 -2.32
C CYS A 129 -1.93 -12.68 -1.02
N THR A 130 -0.88 -12.25 -0.31
CA THR A 130 -0.46 -12.87 0.96
C THR A 130 -0.66 -12.00 2.19
N SER A 131 -1.08 -10.74 2.00
CA SER A 131 -1.51 -9.83 3.06
C SER A 131 -2.98 -9.43 2.88
N ILE A 132 -3.61 -8.91 3.94
CA ILE A 132 -4.97 -8.36 3.82
C ILE A 132 -5.00 -7.17 2.85
N VAL A 133 -4.01 -6.27 2.92
CA VAL A 133 -3.91 -5.10 2.02
C VAL A 133 -3.86 -5.54 0.56
N SER A 134 -2.99 -6.48 0.22
CA SER A 134 -2.98 -7.06 -1.13
C SER A 134 -4.29 -7.77 -1.46
N GLY A 135 -4.92 -8.43 -0.49
CA GLY A 135 -6.15 -9.19 -0.70
C GLY A 135 -7.34 -8.32 -1.09
N ILE A 136 -7.45 -7.10 -0.56
CA ILE A 136 -8.68 -6.29 -0.73
C ILE A 136 -8.47 -4.94 -1.39
N ASP A 137 -7.24 -4.41 -1.44
CA ASP A 137 -6.92 -3.09 -2.01
C ASP A 137 -5.80 -3.18 -3.06
N ALA A 138 -4.55 -3.38 -2.63
CA ALA A 138 -3.37 -3.26 -3.51
C ALA A 138 -3.29 -4.34 -4.60
N GLY A 139 -3.71 -5.57 -4.31
CA GLY A 139 -3.67 -6.67 -5.29
C GLY A 139 -4.66 -6.50 -6.44
N PRO A 140 -5.97 -6.27 -6.18
CA PRO A 140 -6.92 -5.95 -7.25
C PRO A 140 -6.76 -4.53 -7.81
N SER A 141 -5.84 -3.73 -7.29
CA SER A 141 -5.60 -2.36 -7.76
C SER A 141 -5.04 -2.34 -9.18
N PRO A 142 -5.52 -1.45 -10.06
CA PRO A 142 -4.80 -1.11 -11.29
C PRO A 142 -3.58 -0.24 -11.01
N ARG A 143 -3.54 0.47 -9.87
CA ARG A 143 -2.42 1.35 -9.50
C ARG A 143 -1.25 0.49 -9.07
N VAL A 144 -0.18 0.58 -9.84
CA VAL A 144 1.12 -0.03 -9.52
C VAL A 144 2.18 1.06 -9.54
N CYS A 145 3.08 1.05 -8.57
CA CYS A 145 3.96 2.21 -8.36
C CYS A 145 5.25 1.88 -7.60
N CYS A 146 6.11 2.89 -7.50
CA CYS A 146 7.18 2.94 -6.51
C CYS A 146 7.36 4.38 -5.99
N ASN A 147 8.08 4.51 -4.88
CA ASN A 147 8.42 5.78 -4.28
C ASN A 147 9.52 6.48 -5.11
N GLY A 148 9.53 7.82 -5.06
CA GLY A 148 10.54 8.62 -5.75
C GLY A 148 10.88 9.88 -4.97
N TYR A 149 12.17 10.11 -4.74
CA TYR A 149 12.65 11.15 -3.84
C TYR A 149 11.92 11.11 -2.48
N ASP A 150 11.26 12.20 -2.10
CA ASP A 150 10.53 12.36 -0.85
C ASP A 150 9.02 12.09 -1.00
N TYR A 151 8.60 11.58 -2.16
CA TYR A 151 7.20 11.42 -2.52
C TYR A 151 6.81 9.95 -2.56
N LYS A 152 5.76 9.61 -1.80
CA LYS A 152 5.14 8.27 -1.81
C LYS A 152 4.43 8.03 -3.14
N ASN A 153 4.67 6.87 -3.74
CA ASN A 153 4.05 6.41 -4.99
C ASN A 153 4.21 7.40 -6.18
N LEU A 154 5.36 8.05 -6.30
CA LEU A 154 5.61 9.08 -7.32
C LEU A 154 5.64 8.50 -8.74
N TYR A 155 6.31 7.38 -8.93
CA TYR A 155 6.42 6.71 -10.23
C TYR A 155 5.40 5.60 -10.30
N GLY A 156 4.69 5.46 -11.42
CA GLY A 156 3.71 4.38 -11.53
C GLY A 156 2.96 4.34 -12.85
N SER A 157 1.98 3.45 -12.90
CA SER A 157 1.09 3.24 -14.04
C SER A 157 -0.23 2.64 -13.58
N TYR A 158 -1.24 2.71 -14.45
CA TYR A 158 -2.48 1.94 -14.30
C TYR A 158 -2.36 0.65 -15.12
N HIS A 159 -2.03 -0.45 -14.45
CA HIS A 159 -1.78 -1.77 -15.02
C HIS A 159 -2.40 -2.87 -14.13
N PRO A 160 -3.67 -3.23 -14.35
CA PRO A 160 -4.35 -4.23 -13.53
C PRO A 160 -3.81 -5.64 -13.80
N PRO A 161 -3.80 -6.53 -12.78
CA PRO A 161 -3.47 -7.94 -12.98
C PRO A 161 -4.51 -8.61 -13.89
N VAL A 162 -4.13 -9.67 -14.60
CA VAL A 162 -5.11 -10.44 -15.37
C VAL A 162 -5.99 -11.30 -14.46
N LEU A 163 -5.42 -11.77 -13.35
CA LEU A 163 -6.09 -12.53 -12.30
C LEU A 163 -5.50 -12.17 -10.94
N THR A 164 -6.36 -11.83 -9.99
CA THR A 164 -6.03 -11.66 -8.56
C THR A 164 -6.65 -12.79 -7.76
N ILE A 165 -5.87 -13.40 -6.89
CA ILE A 165 -6.30 -14.48 -6.00
C ILE A 165 -6.02 -14.07 -4.57
N THR A 166 -7.07 -14.02 -3.75
CA THR A 166 -6.97 -13.82 -2.30
C THR A 166 -7.21 -15.15 -1.60
N ASP A 167 -6.21 -15.62 -0.87
CA ASP A 167 -6.32 -16.78 0.00
C ASP A 167 -5.93 -16.39 1.42
N ARG A 168 -6.92 -16.39 2.32
CA ARG A 168 -6.71 -16.04 3.72
C ARG A 168 -5.71 -16.97 4.41
N GLY A 169 -5.47 -18.18 3.89
CA GLY A 169 -4.50 -19.12 4.45
C GLY A 169 -3.09 -18.56 4.59
N PHE A 170 -2.70 -17.59 3.76
CA PHE A 170 -1.43 -16.87 3.89
C PHE A 170 -1.38 -15.93 5.10
N TRP A 171 -2.53 -15.51 5.63
CA TRP A 171 -2.59 -14.57 6.75
C TRP A 171 -2.23 -15.22 8.08
N LYS A 172 -2.21 -16.56 8.15
CA LYS A 172 -1.81 -17.33 9.32
C LYS A 172 -0.42 -16.95 9.84
N THR A 173 0.51 -16.63 8.95
CA THR A 173 1.91 -16.29 9.31
C THR A 173 2.13 -14.79 9.49
N LEU A 174 1.13 -13.94 9.23
CA LEU A 174 1.29 -12.50 9.44
C LEU A 174 1.52 -12.18 10.92
N HIS A 175 2.43 -11.23 11.15
CA HIS A 175 2.55 -10.56 12.45
C HIS A 175 1.21 -9.86 12.79
N PRO A 176 0.75 -9.89 14.06
CA PRO A 176 -0.51 -9.23 14.45
C PRO A 176 -0.60 -7.76 14.01
N GLY A 177 0.47 -6.98 14.16
CA GLY A 177 0.50 -5.61 13.65
C GLY A 177 0.38 -5.46 12.13
N TRP A 178 0.93 -6.39 11.33
CA TRP A 178 0.73 -6.39 9.87
C TRP A 178 -0.70 -6.77 9.48
N LEU A 179 -1.35 -7.59 10.30
CA LEU A 179 -2.76 -7.92 10.12
C LEU A 179 -3.64 -6.69 10.35
N ARG A 180 -3.43 -5.97 11.47
CA ARG A 180 -4.17 -4.74 11.79
C ARG A 180 -4.04 -3.69 10.70
N HIS A 181 -2.86 -3.58 10.09
CA HIS A 181 -2.63 -2.70 8.94
C HIS A 181 -3.71 -2.91 7.86
N GLY A 182 -3.95 -4.14 7.42
CA GLY A 182 -4.98 -4.38 6.40
C GLY A 182 -6.42 -4.31 6.90
N VAL A 183 -6.67 -4.50 8.20
CA VAL A 183 -8.01 -4.29 8.77
C VAL A 183 -8.46 -2.83 8.66
N ALA A 184 -7.53 -1.88 8.74
CA ALA A 184 -7.83 -0.47 8.53
C ALA A 184 -8.48 -0.24 7.15
N GLU A 185 -7.98 -0.91 6.11
CA GLU A 185 -8.51 -0.79 4.74
C GLU A 185 -9.90 -1.44 4.58
N ILE A 186 -10.19 -2.48 5.36
CA ILE A 186 -11.53 -3.08 5.41
C ILE A 186 -12.52 -2.11 6.09
N ILE A 187 -12.14 -1.53 7.24
CA ILE A 187 -12.95 -0.53 7.95
C ILE A 187 -13.23 0.68 7.06
N LYS A 188 -12.21 1.16 6.33
CA LYS A 188 -12.34 2.25 5.36
C LYS A 188 -13.48 2.00 4.39
N MET A 189 -13.49 0.83 3.74
CA MET A 189 -14.54 0.49 2.77
C MET A 189 -15.91 0.33 3.45
N ALA A 190 -15.95 -0.23 4.65
CA ALA A 190 -17.17 -0.38 5.41
C ALA A 190 -17.85 0.97 5.69
N VAL A 191 -17.10 1.93 6.26
CA VAL A 191 -17.60 3.25 6.63
C VAL A 191 -18.08 4.04 5.42
N MET A 192 -17.42 3.89 4.28
CA MET A 192 -17.67 4.72 3.11
C MET A 192 -18.69 4.14 2.12
N LYS A 193 -18.88 2.82 2.11
CA LYS A 193 -19.56 2.13 1.00
C LYS A 193 -20.50 1.00 1.39
N ASP A 194 -20.40 0.44 2.58
CA ASP A 194 -21.20 -0.74 2.94
C ASP A 194 -21.48 -0.82 4.46
N LEU A 195 -22.67 -0.34 4.86
CA LEU A 195 -23.16 -0.45 6.23
C LEU A 195 -23.25 -1.91 6.70
N SER A 196 -23.58 -2.86 5.82
CA SER A 196 -23.65 -4.27 6.21
C SER A 196 -22.27 -4.88 6.47
N LEU A 197 -21.24 -4.43 5.75
CA LEU A 197 -19.83 -4.74 6.08
C LEU A 197 -19.45 -4.12 7.44
N PHE A 198 -19.87 -2.88 7.70
CA PHE A 198 -19.59 -2.22 8.98
C PHE A 198 -20.20 -2.99 10.16
N GLU A 199 -21.46 -3.42 10.05
CA GLU A 199 -22.12 -4.22 11.09
C GLU A 199 -21.48 -5.61 11.27
N LEU A 200 -20.89 -6.19 10.22
CA LEU A 200 -20.09 -7.41 10.36
C LEU A 200 -18.81 -7.14 11.17
N LEU A 201 -18.15 -6.00 10.96
CA LEU A 201 -16.97 -5.62 11.74
C LEU A 201 -17.33 -5.31 13.20
N GLU A 202 -18.47 -4.69 13.48
CA GLU A 202 -18.95 -4.49 14.86
C GLU A 202 -19.15 -5.81 15.60
N ARG A 203 -19.71 -6.83 14.92
CA ARG A 203 -20.01 -8.13 15.54
C ARG A 203 -18.79 -9.06 15.60
N HIS A 204 -17.94 -9.03 14.59
CA HIS A 204 -16.92 -10.06 14.36
C HIS A 204 -15.50 -9.53 14.20
N GLY A 205 -15.30 -8.21 14.11
CA GLY A 205 -14.00 -7.59 13.83
C GLY A 205 -12.91 -7.99 14.83
N VAL A 206 -13.22 -7.94 16.13
CA VAL A 206 -12.29 -8.38 17.20
C VAL A 206 -11.89 -9.84 17.02
N ARG A 207 -12.86 -10.75 16.83
CA ARG A 207 -12.60 -12.18 16.61
C ARG A 207 -11.80 -12.39 15.33
N ALA A 208 -12.11 -11.66 14.26
CA ALA A 208 -11.39 -11.74 12.99
C ALA A 208 -9.92 -11.31 13.18
N VAL A 209 -9.63 -10.22 13.89
CA VAL A 209 -8.25 -9.81 14.19
C VAL A 209 -7.53 -10.88 15.01
N GLN A 210 -8.13 -11.32 16.12
CA GLN A 210 -7.51 -12.26 17.06
C GLN A 210 -7.22 -13.64 16.47
N THR A 211 -8.00 -14.07 15.47
CA THR A 211 -7.89 -15.41 14.86
C THR A 211 -7.27 -15.36 13.47
N LYS A 212 -6.70 -14.22 13.09
CA LYS A 212 -6.14 -13.96 11.76
C LYS A 212 -7.13 -14.31 10.65
N PHE A 213 -8.34 -13.77 10.79
CA PHE A 213 -9.53 -14.05 10.00
C PHE A 213 -9.83 -15.54 9.91
N GLY A 214 -9.94 -16.21 11.06
CA GLY A 214 -10.29 -17.62 11.13
C GLY A 214 -9.19 -18.59 10.70
N THR A 215 -7.94 -18.17 10.58
CA THR A 215 -6.84 -19.08 10.22
C THR A 215 -6.07 -19.65 11.41
N GLU A 216 -6.50 -19.32 12.63
CA GLU A 216 -5.87 -19.72 13.88
C GLU A 216 -6.88 -20.15 14.96
N GLY A 217 -6.42 -21.03 15.87
CA GLY A 217 -7.19 -21.55 17.00
C GLY A 217 -8.43 -22.35 16.60
N ASP A 218 -9.41 -22.41 17.50
CA ASP A 218 -10.67 -23.15 17.30
C ASP A 218 -11.51 -22.60 16.14
N SER A 219 -11.15 -21.44 15.59
CA SER A 219 -11.85 -20.82 14.46
C SER A 219 -11.53 -21.48 13.11
N VAL A 220 -10.47 -22.27 13.02
CA VAL A 220 -10.11 -23.02 11.79
C VAL A 220 -11.20 -24.02 11.43
N ASP A 221 -11.81 -24.65 12.44
CA ASP A 221 -12.83 -25.69 12.30
C ASP A 221 -14.26 -25.17 12.51
N ASP A 222 -14.47 -23.85 12.51
CA ASP A 222 -15.79 -23.19 12.62
C ASP A 222 -16.27 -22.73 11.22
N PRO A 223 -17.12 -23.51 10.53
CA PRO A 223 -17.52 -23.20 9.15
C PRO A 223 -18.32 -21.90 9.03
N GLU A 224 -19.16 -21.59 10.03
CA GLU A 224 -19.95 -20.36 10.03
C GLU A 224 -19.03 -19.14 10.11
N PHE A 225 -18.02 -19.20 10.98
CA PHE A 225 -17.06 -18.11 11.08
C PHE A 225 -16.12 -18.01 9.87
N GLN A 226 -15.78 -19.13 9.23
CA GLN A 226 -15.07 -19.11 7.94
C GLN A 226 -15.86 -18.35 6.87
N ASP A 227 -17.17 -18.60 6.77
CA ASP A 227 -18.04 -17.94 5.80
C ASP A 227 -18.20 -16.45 6.12
N VAL A 228 -18.28 -16.07 7.40
CA VAL A 228 -18.25 -14.67 7.84
C VAL A 228 -16.94 -13.99 7.44
N CYS A 229 -15.80 -14.64 7.63
CA CYS A 229 -14.50 -14.09 7.24
C CYS A 229 -14.42 -13.88 5.72
N ASP A 230 -14.86 -14.85 4.92
CA ASP A 230 -14.91 -14.71 3.46
C ASP A 230 -15.86 -13.60 3.02
N LEU A 231 -17.01 -13.45 3.71
CA LEU A 231 -17.97 -12.40 3.42
C LEU A 231 -17.41 -11.01 3.72
N ILE A 232 -16.71 -10.82 4.85
CA ILE A 232 -16.05 -9.55 5.19
C ILE A 232 -15.04 -9.16 4.11
N VAL A 233 -14.18 -10.10 3.71
CA VAL A 233 -13.15 -9.87 2.69
C VAL A 233 -13.78 -9.60 1.32
N GLY A 234 -14.78 -10.38 0.93
CA GLY A 234 -15.49 -10.23 -0.35
C GLY A 234 -16.20 -8.89 -0.47
N LYS A 235 -16.87 -8.43 0.60
CA LYS A 235 -17.54 -7.13 0.63
C LYS A 235 -16.56 -5.96 0.55
N ALA A 236 -15.45 -6.03 1.29
CA ALA A 236 -14.42 -5.00 1.25
C ALA A 236 -13.81 -4.87 -0.15
N MET A 237 -13.47 -6.01 -0.75
CA MET A 237 -12.94 -6.11 -2.11
C MET A 237 -13.95 -5.62 -3.16
N GLU A 238 -15.22 -6.02 -3.08
CA GLU A 238 -16.28 -5.53 -3.99
C GLU A 238 -16.43 -4.01 -3.88
N GLY A 239 -16.45 -3.47 -2.65
CA GLY A 239 -16.53 -2.04 -2.38
C GLY A 239 -15.36 -1.28 -3.00
N TYR A 240 -14.14 -1.80 -2.86
CA TYR A 240 -12.94 -1.24 -3.46
C TYR A 240 -13.03 -1.22 -4.99
N VAL A 241 -13.29 -2.37 -5.62
CA VAL A 241 -13.36 -2.51 -7.08
C VAL A 241 -14.40 -1.58 -7.66
N ARG A 242 -15.60 -1.49 -7.07
CA ARG A 242 -16.65 -0.56 -7.52
C ARG A 242 -16.24 0.91 -7.43
N SER A 243 -15.34 1.25 -6.51
CA SER A 243 -14.89 2.64 -6.30
C SER A 243 -13.74 3.02 -7.24
N GLU A 244 -12.88 2.06 -7.58
CA GLU A 244 -11.68 2.29 -8.39
C GLU A 244 -11.94 2.11 -9.89
N TYR A 245 -12.65 1.06 -10.30
CA TYR A 245 -12.75 0.64 -11.70
C TYR A 245 -13.63 1.55 -12.56
N GLY A 246 -14.51 2.34 -11.93
CA GLY A 246 -15.28 3.39 -12.61
C GLY A 246 -14.46 4.66 -12.91
N ASN A 247 -13.25 4.78 -12.36
CA ASN A 247 -12.42 5.99 -12.40
C ASN A 247 -10.94 5.61 -12.52
N LEU A 248 -10.61 4.69 -13.44
CA LEU A 248 -9.27 4.11 -13.56
C LEU A 248 -8.13 5.11 -13.79
N TRP A 249 -8.40 6.29 -14.36
CA TRP A 249 -7.39 7.34 -14.55
C TRP A 249 -7.47 8.43 -13.48
N GLU A 250 -8.29 8.24 -12.46
CA GLU A 250 -8.56 9.20 -11.40
C GLU A 250 -8.93 10.61 -11.95
N THR A 251 -9.69 10.66 -13.04
CA THR A 251 -10.06 11.93 -13.71
C THR A 251 -10.92 12.82 -12.83
N HIS A 252 -11.54 12.26 -11.79
CA HIS A 252 -12.13 12.99 -10.69
C HIS A 252 -11.59 12.52 -9.33
N GLN A 253 -11.65 13.41 -8.33
CA GLN A 253 -11.04 13.20 -7.01
C GLN A 253 -12.03 12.76 -5.94
N CYS A 254 -13.33 12.67 -6.28
CA CYS A 254 -14.35 12.05 -5.45
C CYS A 254 -14.12 10.53 -5.36
N ARG A 255 -13.26 10.12 -4.43
CA ARG A 255 -12.74 8.76 -4.28
C ARG A 255 -13.03 8.21 -2.89
N PRO A 256 -14.08 7.41 -2.71
CA PRO A 256 -14.47 6.87 -1.40
C PRO A 256 -13.34 6.12 -0.68
N HIS A 257 -12.55 5.36 -1.44
CA HIS A 257 -11.42 4.58 -0.96
C HIS A 257 -10.19 5.42 -0.56
N ALA A 258 -10.25 6.74 -0.68
CA ALA A 258 -9.26 7.66 -0.12
C ALA A 258 -9.64 8.17 1.29
N TYR A 259 -10.71 7.63 1.90
CA TYR A 259 -11.00 7.85 3.32
C TYR A 259 -9.85 7.32 4.18
N GLY A 260 -9.53 8.05 5.24
CA GLY A 260 -8.33 7.81 6.04
C GLY A 260 -7.01 8.22 5.37
N HIS A 261 -7.02 8.84 4.19
CA HIS A 261 -5.80 9.22 3.45
C HIS A 261 -5.68 10.73 3.16
N THR A 262 -6.46 11.57 3.85
CA THR A 262 -6.41 13.03 3.66
C THR A 262 -5.29 13.67 4.46
N TRP A 263 -5.07 13.30 5.73
CA TRP A 263 -4.05 13.95 6.57
C TRP A 263 -2.91 13.02 6.96
N CYS A 264 -3.12 11.70 6.99
CA CYS A 264 -2.06 10.77 7.39
C CYS A 264 -0.82 10.71 6.49
N PRO A 265 -0.88 10.93 5.15
CA PRO A 265 0.32 10.75 4.32
C PRO A 265 1.49 11.66 4.70
N GLY A 266 1.22 12.82 5.30
CA GLY A 266 2.27 13.74 5.68
C GLY A 266 2.90 13.49 7.05
N TYR A 267 2.29 12.68 7.92
CA TYR A 267 2.87 12.29 9.21
C TYR A 267 3.13 10.79 9.36
N GLU A 268 2.63 9.93 8.48
CA GLU A 268 2.89 8.48 8.47
C GLU A 268 4.39 8.17 8.46
N LEU A 269 5.11 8.68 7.45
CA LEU A 269 6.55 8.44 7.30
C LEU A 269 7.38 9.17 8.38
N PRO A 270 7.14 10.47 8.70
CA PRO A 270 7.89 11.16 9.76
C PRO A 270 7.70 10.58 11.16
N ALA A 271 6.60 9.89 11.43
CA ALA A 271 6.40 9.20 12.70
C ALA A 271 6.91 7.75 12.69
N GLY A 272 7.32 7.21 11.54
CA GLY A 272 7.64 5.78 11.40
C GLY A 272 6.44 4.88 11.68
N MET A 273 5.21 5.38 11.49
CA MET A 273 3.98 4.64 11.76
C MET A 273 3.75 3.54 10.73
N LEU A 274 3.13 2.45 11.16
CA LEU A 274 2.51 1.50 10.23
C LEU A 274 1.38 2.21 9.49
N HIS A 275 1.30 1.99 8.18
CA HIS A 275 0.33 2.68 7.32
C HIS A 275 -1.11 2.57 7.83
N GLY A 276 -1.59 1.36 8.15
CA GLY A 276 -2.96 1.20 8.67
C GLY A 276 -3.22 1.88 10.02
N GLN A 277 -2.18 2.09 10.84
CA GLN A 277 -2.29 2.88 12.09
C GLN A 277 -2.48 4.36 11.78
N ALA A 278 -1.72 4.88 10.82
CA ALA A 278 -1.88 6.26 10.35
C ALA A 278 -3.22 6.48 9.62
N VAL A 279 -3.69 5.48 8.85
CA VAL A 279 -5.03 5.50 8.25
C VAL A 279 -6.11 5.49 9.34
N GLY A 280 -5.94 4.70 10.40
CA GLY A 280 -6.82 4.68 11.57
C GLY A 280 -7.04 6.05 12.19
N THR A 281 -5.97 6.82 12.41
CA THR A 281 -6.08 8.16 13.02
C THR A 281 -6.85 9.11 12.13
N CYS A 282 -6.57 9.08 10.82
CA CYS A 282 -7.24 9.92 9.84
C CYS A 282 -8.70 9.53 9.61
N MET A 283 -9.04 8.23 9.71
CA MET A 283 -10.42 7.76 9.67
C MET A 283 -11.21 8.27 10.89
N GLY A 284 -10.65 8.11 12.09
CA GLY A 284 -11.29 8.57 13.31
C GLY A 284 -11.52 10.08 13.32
N PHE A 285 -10.52 10.87 12.90
CA PHE A 285 -10.68 12.31 12.74
C PHE A 285 -11.73 12.67 11.69
N GLY A 286 -11.77 11.95 10.56
CA GLY A 286 -12.80 12.14 9.53
C GLY A 286 -14.22 11.80 10.00
N ALA A 287 -14.39 10.81 10.86
CA ALA A 287 -15.69 10.49 11.48
C ALA A 287 -16.13 11.61 12.43
N TYR A 288 -15.20 12.16 13.21
CA TYR A 288 -15.45 13.31 14.06
C TYR A 288 -15.84 14.57 13.26
N LEU A 289 -15.12 14.88 12.18
CA LEU A 289 -15.49 16.00 11.30
C LEU A 289 -16.88 15.79 10.67
N SER A 290 -17.21 14.56 10.27
CA SER A 290 -18.55 14.26 9.75
C SER A 290 -19.66 14.51 10.78
N PHE A 291 -19.41 14.20 12.05
CA PHE A 291 -20.33 14.54 13.14
C PHE A 291 -20.49 16.06 13.31
N VAL A 292 -19.37 16.80 13.29
CA VAL A 292 -19.38 18.28 13.38
C VAL A 292 -20.17 18.91 12.22
N GLU A 293 -20.07 18.35 11.02
CA GLU A 293 -20.84 18.76 9.84
C GLU A 293 -22.32 18.32 9.87
N GLY A 294 -22.72 17.53 10.87
CA GLY A 294 -24.07 16.97 11.00
C GLY A 294 -24.39 15.90 9.94
N TRP A 295 -23.37 15.27 9.35
CA TRP A 295 -23.52 14.25 8.31
C TRP A 295 -23.70 12.84 8.86
N VAL A 296 -23.19 12.61 10.08
CA VAL A 296 -23.47 11.43 10.90
C VAL A 296 -23.91 11.86 12.29
N SER A 297 -24.66 11.01 12.98
CA SER A 297 -25.03 11.24 14.39
C SER A 297 -23.84 11.02 15.33
N GLU A 298 -23.95 11.51 16.56
CA GLU A 298 -22.97 11.23 17.63
C GLU A 298 -22.84 9.71 17.88
N GLU A 299 -23.95 8.98 17.81
CA GLU A 299 -23.98 7.52 17.92
C GLU A 299 -23.18 6.86 16.79
N GLU A 300 -23.41 7.25 15.54
CA GLU A 300 -22.68 6.72 14.39
C GLU A 300 -21.18 7.03 14.47
N MET A 301 -20.80 8.25 14.88
CA MET A 301 -19.40 8.60 15.13
C MET A 301 -18.79 7.65 16.18
N HIS A 302 -19.45 7.47 17.33
CA HIS A 302 -18.93 6.59 18.38
C HIS A 302 -18.84 5.13 17.94
N ARG A 303 -19.78 4.63 17.12
CA ARG A 303 -19.70 3.30 16.50
C ARG A 303 -18.44 3.16 15.64
N ILE A 304 -18.15 4.14 14.77
CA ILE A 304 -16.95 4.12 13.92
C ILE A 304 -15.68 4.09 14.77
N LEU A 305 -15.57 5.03 15.71
CA LEU A 305 -14.40 5.13 16.60
C LEU A 305 -14.22 3.85 17.43
N LYS A 306 -15.31 3.22 17.87
CA LYS A 306 -15.28 1.96 18.61
C LYS A 306 -14.74 0.81 17.76
N VAL A 307 -15.18 0.63 16.52
CA VAL A 307 -14.65 -0.41 15.62
C VAL A 307 -13.15 -0.22 15.39
N ILE A 308 -12.70 1.01 15.14
CA ILE A 308 -11.26 1.31 14.97
C ILE A 308 -10.49 0.95 16.25
N SER A 309 -10.97 1.37 17.42
CA SER A 309 -10.32 1.11 18.71
C SER A 309 -10.33 -0.37 19.12
N ASP A 310 -11.42 -1.09 18.88
CA ASP A 310 -11.57 -2.50 19.22
C ASP A 310 -10.69 -3.40 18.33
N CYS A 311 -10.45 -2.99 17.08
CA CYS A 311 -9.47 -3.60 16.18
C CYS A 311 -8.02 -3.15 16.47
N GLU A 312 -7.80 -2.47 17.60
CA GLU A 312 -6.50 -1.97 18.11
C GLU A 312 -5.75 -1.03 17.16
N LEU A 313 -6.48 -0.32 16.30
CA LEU A 313 -5.95 0.76 15.49
C LEU A 313 -5.92 2.07 16.27
N SER A 314 -4.97 2.94 15.91
CA SER A 314 -4.82 4.28 16.49
C SER A 314 -5.99 5.15 16.08
N LEU A 315 -6.63 5.78 17.06
CA LEU A 315 -7.52 6.93 16.84
C LEU A 315 -6.73 8.23 16.82
N TYR A 316 -5.63 8.29 17.58
CA TYR A 316 -4.78 9.46 17.69
C TYR A 316 -3.32 9.06 17.89
N HIS A 317 -2.40 9.90 17.39
CA HIS A 317 -0.96 9.74 17.62
C HIS A 317 -0.33 11.11 17.96
N PRO A 318 0.65 11.20 18.88
CA PRO A 318 1.27 12.49 19.27
C PRO A 318 1.85 13.31 18.11
N VAL A 319 2.17 12.68 16.98
CA VAL A 319 2.60 13.40 15.76
C VAL A 319 1.54 14.39 15.25
N MET A 320 0.27 14.16 15.58
CA MET A 320 -0.85 15.01 15.20
C MET A 320 -0.93 16.30 16.02
N ASP A 321 -0.08 16.47 17.06
CA ASP A 321 0.08 17.73 17.79
C ASP A 321 0.89 18.78 16.99
N ASP A 322 1.52 18.39 15.88
CA ASP A 322 2.19 19.31 14.97
C ASP A 322 1.17 19.87 13.95
N ASP A 323 0.45 20.92 14.37
CA ASP A 323 -0.54 21.61 13.55
C ASP A 323 0.01 22.06 12.19
N GLN A 324 1.28 22.49 12.15
CA GLN A 324 1.91 22.98 10.91
C GLN A 324 2.13 21.84 9.92
N MET A 325 2.57 20.67 10.38
CA MET A 325 2.71 19.49 9.54
C MET A 325 1.36 19.01 9.01
N VAL A 326 0.33 18.94 9.85
CA VAL A 326 -1.01 18.53 9.42
C VAL A 326 -1.56 19.52 8.38
N TRP A 327 -1.40 20.83 8.60
CA TRP A 327 -1.81 21.86 7.65
C TRP A 327 -1.06 21.76 6.32
N LYS A 328 0.28 21.64 6.35
CA LYS A 328 1.10 21.43 5.16
C LYS A 328 0.65 20.20 4.36
N THR A 329 0.26 19.14 5.06
CA THR A 329 -0.26 17.93 4.44
C THR A 329 -1.58 18.20 3.72
N GLN A 330 -2.48 18.95 4.36
CA GLN A 330 -3.74 19.33 3.74
C GLN A 330 -3.51 20.13 2.45
N LEU A 331 -2.59 21.10 2.47
CA LEU A 331 -2.23 21.88 1.26
C LEU A 331 -1.72 20.99 0.13
N ALA A 332 -0.83 20.03 0.43
CA ALA A 332 -0.33 19.09 -0.56
C ALA A 332 -1.45 18.20 -1.14
N ILE A 333 -2.45 17.85 -0.34
CA ILE A 333 -3.61 17.08 -0.79
C ILE A 333 -4.56 17.91 -1.63
N VAL A 334 -4.78 19.19 -1.30
CA VAL A 334 -5.53 20.14 -2.12
C VAL A 334 -4.87 20.28 -3.49
N GLU A 335 -3.55 20.43 -3.55
CA GLU A 335 -2.78 20.45 -4.80
C GLU A 335 -2.97 19.15 -5.59
N LYS A 336 -2.75 18.01 -4.94
CA LYS A 336 -2.92 16.67 -5.55
C LYS A 336 -4.33 16.44 -6.09
N ARG A 337 -5.35 17.01 -5.45
CA ARG A 337 -6.77 16.85 -5.80
C ARG A 337 -7.32 17.98 -6.67
N GLY A 338 -6.45 18.74 -7.33
CA GLY A 338 -6.86 19.73 -8.33
C GLY A 338 -7.48 20.99 -7.73
N GLY A 339 -6.99 21.43 -6.57
CA GLY A 339 -7.38 22.69 -5.93
C GLY A 339 -8.55 22.60 -4.94
N ASN A 340 -9.05 21.39 -4.65
CA ASN A 340 -10.08 21.17 -3.63
C ASN A 340 -9.59 20.16 -2.59
N LEU A 341 -10.03 20.29 -1.33
CA LEU A 341 -9.69 19.29 -0.32
C LEU A 341 -10.29 17.92 -0.68
N CYS A 342 -11.56 17.91 -1.12
CA CYS A 342 -12.32 16.72 -1.51
C CYS A 342 -12.07 15.54 -0.55
N ALA A 343 -12.09 15.80 0.77
CA ALA A 343 -11.81 14.80 1.78
C ALA A 343 -13.02 13.87 1.94
N PRO A 344 -12.91 12.59 1.55
CA PRO A 344 -14.00 11.64 1.77
C PRO A 344 -14.20 11.42 3.27
N ILE A 345 -15.41 11.61 3.76
CA ILE A 345 -15.86 11.34 5.13
C ILE A 345 -17.31 10.80 5.07
N PRO A 346 -17.80 10.04 6.06
CA PRO A 346 -19.12 9.39 5.97
C PRO A 346 -20.26 10.42 5.84
N LYS A 347 -21.28 10.13 5.03
CA LYS A 347 -22.50 10.95 4.86
C LYS A 347 -23.68 10.14 4.28
N PRO A 348 -24.49 9.45 5.10
CA PRO A 348 -24.22 9.02 6.48
C PRO A 348 -23.27 7.81 6.51
N LEU A 349 -23.21 7.08 7.62
CA LEU A 349 -22.43 5.84 7.73
C LEU A 349 -22.83 4.83 6.63
N GLY A 350 -21.83 4.25 5.96
CA GLY A 350 -22.00 3.38 4.80
C GLY A 350 -22.07 4.11 3.45
N PHE A 351 -22.03 5.44 3.45
CA PHE A 351 -22.03 6.29 2.26
C PHE A 351 -20.96 7.38 2.34
N SER A 352 -20.56 7.89 1.17
CA SER A 352 -19.48 8.87 1.06
C SER A 352 -20.00 10.29 0.84
N GLY A 353 -19.57 11.22 1.70
CA GLY A 353 -19.57 12.66 1.44
C GLY A 353 -18.16 13.18 1.22
N TYR A 354 -18.02 14.44 0.79
CA TYR A 354 -16.72 15.07 0.54
C TYR A 354 -16.66 16.46 1.17
N LEU A 355 -15.78 16.64 2.15
CA LEU A 355 -15.46 17.93 2.73
C LEU A 355 -14.50 18.68 1.79
N ASN A 356 -14.96 19.80 1.23
CA ASN A 356 -14.22 20.52 0.18
C ASN A 356 -13.27 21.59 0.71
N ASP A 357 -13.48 22.07 1.93
CA ASP A 357 -12.66 23.10 2.57
C ASP A 357 -12.62 22.90 4.09
N LEU A 358 -11.50 23.27 4.70
CA LEU A 358 -11.27 23.33 6.13
C LEU A 358 -10.11 24.30 6.38
N SER A 359 -10.38 25.49 6.94
CA SER A 359 -9.33 26.48 7.17
C SER A 359 -8.27 25.99 8.17
N GLU A 360 -7.06 26.55 8.12
CA GLU A 360 -5.97 26.23 9.06
C GLU A 360 -6.41 26.37 10.53
N GLU A 361 -7.09 27.48 10.87
CA GLU A 361 -7.62 27.72 12.21
C GLU A 361 -8.61 26.63 12.63
N MET A 362 -9.53 26.26 11.73
CA MET A 362 -10.53 25.23 12.03
C MET A 362 -9.90 23.84 12.11
N LEU A 363 -8.94 23.52 11.26
CA LEU A 363 -8.21 22.25 11.31
C LEU A 363 -7.54 22.05 12.66
N GLY A 364 -6.74 23.03 13.12
CA GLY A 364 -6.07 22.97 14.42
C GLY A 364 -7.07 22.89 15.59
N ARG A 365 -8.15 23.70 15.56
CA ARG A 365 -9.20 23.64 16.58
C ARG A 365 -9.86 22.25 16.64
N ARG A 366 -10.28 21.71 15.50
CA ARG A 366 -10.95 20.41 15.41
C ARG A 366 -10.03 19.26 15.81
N MET A 367 -8.74 19.36 15.52
CA MET A 367 -7.76 18.36 15.94
C MET A 367 -7.64 18.29 17.47
N HIS A 368 -7.59 19.43 18.15
CA HIS A 368 -7.55 19.48 19.61
C HIS A 368 -8.84 18.97 20.26
N GLU A 369 -10.01 19.36 19.74
CA GLU A 369 -11.30 18.85 20.22
C GLU A 369 -11.42 17.33 20.04
N TYR A 370 -10.93 16.82 18.90
CA TYR A 370 -10.87 15.39 18.62
C TYR A 370 -9.90 14.66 19.58
N LYS A 371 -8.74 15.23 19.89
CA LYS A 371 -7.79 14.70 20.88
C LYS A 371 -8.46 14.51 22.24
N ASP A 372 -9.20 15.51 22.71
CA ASP A 372 -9.91 15.46 23.99
C ASP A 372 -11.03 14.40 24.00
N LEU A 373 -11.69 14.20 22.86
CA LEU A 373 -12.69 13.15 22.67
C LEU A 373 -12.06 11.75 22.80
N VAL A 374 -11.00 11.49 22.05
CA VAL A 374 -10.40 10.15 21.95
C VAL A 374 -9.50 9.79 23.13
N ALA A 375 -9.08 10.76 23.94
CA ALA A 375 -8.42 10.51 25.22
C ALA A 375 -9.27 9.65 26.19
N LYS A 376 -10.59 9.59 25.98
CA LYS A 376 -11.54 8.78 26.77
C LYS A 376 -11.67 7.34 26.28
N TYR A 377 -11.11 7.00 25.13
CA TYR A 377 -11.12 5.65 24.57
C TYR A 377 -10.02 4.77 25.18
N PRO A 378 -10.10 3.44 25.03
CA PRO A 378 -9.00 2.54 25.42
C PRO A 378 -7.65 3.03 24.92
N ARG A 379 -6.62 2.89 25.76
CA ARG A 379 -5.24 3.36 25.50
C ARG A 379 -5.15 4.87 25.19
N ALA A 380 -6.11 5.66 25.66
CA ALA A 380 -6.21 7.10 25.36
C ALA A 380 -6.20 7.39 23.85
N GLY A 381 -6.84 6.52 23.06
CA GLY A 381 -6.90 6.62 21.60
C GLY A 381 -5.66 6.09 20.86
N ARG A 382 -4.66 5.58 21.57
CA ARG A 382 -3.47 4.96 20.96
C ARG A 382 -3.79 3.57 20.42
N GLY A 383 -3.08 3.17 19.37
CA GLY A 383 -3.09 1.81 18.82
C GLY A 383 -2.16 0.88 19.60
N VAL A 384 -2.10 -0.38 19.17
CA VAL A 384 -1.10 -1.37 19.63
C VAL A 384 -0.06 -1.51 18.51
N GLU A 385 1.24 -1.56 18.82
CA GLU A 385 2.33 -1.64 17.83
C GLU A 385 2.13 -0.63 16.68
N GLU A 386 2.26 0.65 17.01
CA GLU A 386 1.90 1.74 16.11
C GLU A 386 2.95 1.98 15.02
N HIS A 387 4.19 1.53 15.24
CA HIS A 387 5.35 1.86 14.42
C HIS A 387 5.90 0.64 13.67
N CYS A 388 6.60 0.91 12.56
CA CYS A 388 7.29 -0.12 11.78
C CYS A 388 8.24 -0.97 12.64
N VAL A 389 8.99 -0.32 13.52
CA VAL A 389 9.95 -0.99 14.41
C VAL A 389 9.29 -1.92 15.43
N ASP A 390 8.04 -1.63 15.82
CA ASP A 390 7.29 -2.46 16.77
C ASP A 390 6.98 -3.86 16.21
N VAL A 391 7.03 -4.00 14.88
CA VAL A 391 6.71 -5.24 14.15
C VAL A 391 7.89 -5.77 13.33
N GLY A 392 9.11 -5.35 13.69
CA GLY A 392 10.35 -5.82 13.05
C GLY A 392 10.60 -5.26 11.64
N LEU A 393 9.93 -4.18 11.24
CA LEU A 393 10.21 -3.48 10.00
C LEU A 393 11.19 -2.34 10.24
N GLU A 394 12.03 -2.06 9.24
CA GLU A 394 12.90 -0.87 9.26
C GLU A 394 12.05 0.41 9.27
N ASP A 395 12.51 1.41 10.02
CA ASP A 395 11.92 2.75 9.99
C ASP A 395 12.23 3.41 8.61
N PRO A 396 11.20 3.74 7.81
CA PRO A 396 11.39 4.40 6.53
C PRO A 396 12.17 5.71 6.62
N GLN A 397 12.02 6.45 7.72
CA GLN A 397 12.73 7.71 7.92
C GLN A 397 14.21 7.48 8.21
N ALA A 398 14.54 6.47 9.01
CA ALA A 398 15.93 6.11 9.31
C ALA A 398 16.70 5.72 8.05
N LYS A 399 16.12 4.87 7.19
CA LYS A 399 16.77 4.47 5.93
C LYS A 399 16.85 5.61 4.93
N LYS A 400 15.86 6.51 4.90
CA LYS A 400 15.94 7.74 4.09
C LYS A 400 17.14 8.60 4.51
N LEU A 401 17.33 8.81 5.81
CA LEU A 401 18.48 9.56 6.33
C LEU A 401 19.81 8.88 5.98
N GLN A 402 19.85 7.54 6.04
CA GLN A 402 21.02 6.76 5.62
C GLN A 402 21.31 6.92 4.12
N LYS A 403 20.32 6.70 3.24
CA LYS A 403 20.47 6.87 1.79
C LYS A 403 20.90 8.29 1.41
N LYS A 404 20.36 9.31 2.09
CA LYS A 404 20.78 10.70 1.90
C LYS A 404 22.25 10.90 2.29
N ALA A 405 22.66 10.39 3.44
CA ALA A 405 24.06 10.46 3.88
C ALA A 405 25.01 9.72 2.91
N GLU A 406 24.60 8.57 2.38
CA GLU A 406 25.35 7.82 1.37
C GLU A 406 25.45 8.58 0.04
N ALA A 407 24.35 9.21 -0.42
CA ALA A 407 24.34 10.05 -1.62
C ALA A 407 25.21 11.30 -1.46
N ASP A 408 25.10 11.99 -0.32
CA ASP A 408 25.92 13.17 0.00
C ASP A 408 27.41 12.78 0.07
N ALA A 409 27.74 11.61 0.64
CA ALA A 409 29.10 11.07 0.65
C ALA A 409 29.59 10.67 -0.75
N GLY A 410 28.73 10.12 -1.60
CA GLY A 410 29.02 9.79 -3.00
C GLY A 410 29.31 11.04 -3.84
N LEU A 411 28.49 12.09 -3.69
CA LEU A 411 28.70 13.40 -4.31
C LEU A 411 30.01 14.04 -3.84
N ALA A 412 30.31 13.97 -2.54
CA ALA A 412 31.58 14.45 -1.99
C ALA A 412 32.78 13.70 -2.57
N LYS A 413 32.70 12.37 -2.74
CA LYS A 413 33.75 11.56 -3.40
C LYS A 413 33.94 11.96 -4.86
N LEU A 414 32.86 12.14 -5.62
CA LEU A 414 32.90 12.59 -7.02
C LEU A 414 33.51 14.00 -7.15
N ALA A 415 33.13 14.92 -6.27
CA ALA A 415 33.69 16.26 -6.22
C ALA A 415 35.20 16.22 -5.95
N ASN A 416 35.64 15.43 -4.97
CA ASN A 416 37.07 15.25 -4.68
C ASN A 416 37.84 14.63 -5.85
N ALA A 417 37.32 13.56 -6.46
CA ALA A 417 37.96 12.92 -7.62
C ALA A 417 38.09 13.88 -8.81
N LYS A 418 37.10 14.74 -9.03
CA LYS A 418 37.16 15.77 -10.07
C LYS A 418 38.16 16.88 -9.73
N LEU A 419 38.30 17.25 -8.46
CA LEU A 419 39.33 18.20 -8.01
C LEU A 419 40.74 17.62 -8.19
N ASP A 420 40.93 16.34 -7.90
CA ASP A 420 42.21 15.65 -8.07
C ASP A 420 42.58 15.53 -9.55
N LEU A 421 41.62 15.21 -10.44
CA LEU A 421 41.84 15.24 -11.89
C LEU A 421 42.23 16.65 -12.38
N LEU A 422 41.61 17.71 -11.85
CA LEU A 422 41.99 19.09 -12.19
C LEU A 422 43.41 19.42 -11.74
N ARG A 423 43.87 18.88 -10.61
CA ARG A 423 45.25 19.02 -10.14
C ARG A 423 46.23 18.27 -11.03
N GLU A 424 45.92 17.03 -11.40
CA GLU A 424 46.73 16.23 -12.33
C GLU A 424 46.90 16.94 -13.68
N LEU A 425 45.80 17.41 -14.28
CA LEU A 425 45.83 18.15 -15.55
C LEU A 425 46.65 19.45 -15.46
N ARG A 426 46.66 20.13 -14.31
CA ARG A 426 47.50 21.29 -14.07
C ARG A 426 48.98 20.90 -13.97
N ASP A 427 49.29 19.85 -13.21
CA ASP A 427 50.65 19.38 -12.98
C ASP A 427 51.27 18.81 -14.28
N GLU A 428 50.45 18.28 -15.19
CA GLU A 428 50.84 17.86 -16.55
C GLU A 428 50.97 19.05 -17.55
N GLY A 429 50.68 20.28 -17.12
CA GLY A 429 50.75 21.49 -17.94
C GLY A 429 49.59 21.65 -18.94
N LEU A 430 48.53 20.84 -18.82
CA LEU A 430 47.33 20.90 -19.66
C LEU A 430 46.33 21.96 -19.18
N LEU A 431 46.48 22.47 -17.96
CA LEU A 431 45.77 23.64 -17.42
C LEU A 431 46.76 24.68 -16.90
N THR A 432 46.50 25.96 -17.16
CA THR A 432 47.22 27.06 -16.48
C THR A 432 46.71 27.23 -15.04
N GLU A 433 47.51 27.82 -14.15
CA GLU A 433 47.09 28.08 -12.76
C GLU A 433 45.77 28.88 -12.70
N GLN A 434 45.65 29.88 -13.57
CA GLN A 434 44.46 30.71 -13.66
C GLN A 434 43.22 29.92 -14.13
N GLN A 435 43.40 28.96 -15.05
CA GLN A 435 42.32 28.06 -15.49
C GLN A 435 41.94 27.05 -14.40
N PHE A 436 42.91 26.58 -13.61
CA PHE A 436 42.67 25.71 -12.47
C PHE A 436 41.86 26.43 -11.38
N GLU A 437 42.30 27.61 -10.96
CA GLU A 437 41.60 28.42 -9.94
C GLU A 437 40.17 28.77 -10.37
N GLN A 438 39.97 29.13 -11.64
CA GLN A 438 38.63 29.43 -12.17
C GLN A 438 37.72 28.19 -12.19
N LYS A 439 38.25 27.02 -12.58
CA LYS A 439 37.50 25.76 -12.57
C LYS A 439 37.24 25.24 -11.16
N GLN A 440 38.12 25.55 -10.21
CA GLN A 440 37.95 25.22 -8.80
C GLN A 440 36.88 26.10 -8.13
N GLN A 441 36.78 27.39 -8.47
CA GLN A 441 35.74 28.28 -7.94
C GLN A 441 34.33 27.99 -8.48
N LEU A 442 34.25 27.42 -9.69
CA LEU A 442 32.98 26.97 -10.30
C LEU A 442 32.49 25.63 -9.73
N HIS A 443 33.30 24.97 -8.90
CA HIS A 443 33.07 23.65 -8.35
C HIS A 443 32.78 23.72 -6.85
#